data_AF-A0A3C0U7L4-F1
#
_entry.id   AF-A0A3C0U7L4-F1
#
_cell.length_a   1.000
_cell.length_b   1.000
_cell.length_c   1.000
_cell.angle_alpha   90.00
_cell.angle_beta   90.00
_cell.angle_gamma   90.00
#
_symmetry.space_group_name_H-M   'P 1'
#
loop_
_entity.id
_entity.type
_entity.pdbx_description
1 polymer ?
#
loop_
_entity_poly.entity_id
_entity_poly.type
_entity_poly.pdbx_seq_one_letter_code
_entity_poly.pdbx_strand_id
1 'polypeptide(L)'
;LHVAKLAGIPSYVLHRAERVLDRLEKQTKSEAKANPENNNSPQLNFFSLDRPELEDLASELEMLNLDELKPIEALMLLSTFKEKLAKK
;
A
#
# COMPACT_ATOMS: atom_id res chain seq x y z
N LEU A 1 13.88 8.20 6.37
CA LEU A 1 14.51 7.25 5.42
C LEU A 1 15.98 6.97 5.71
N HIS A 2 16.79 7.97 6.08
CA HIS A 2 18.23 7.80 6.31
C HIS A 2 18.56 6.75 7.40
N VAL A 3 17.84 6.75 8.53
CA VAL A 3 18.02 5.79 9.63
C VAL A 3 17.59 4.36 9.22
N ALA A 4 16.52 4.23 8.43
CA ALA A 4 16.04 2.94 7.92
C ALA A 4 17.08 2.26 6.99
N LYS A 5 17.84 3.04 6.23
CA LYS A 5 18.94 2.54 5.40
C LYS A 5 20.14 2.06 6.24
N LEU A 6 20.46 2.78 7.31
CA LEU A 6 21.48 2.38 8.30
C LEU A 6 21.08 1.12 9.09
N ALA A 7 19.79 0.92 9.32
CA ALA A 7 19.23 -0.25 10.00
C ALA A 7 19.13 -1.51 9.13
N GLY A 8 19.64 -1.48 7.89
CA GLY A 8 19.66 -2.64 6.99
C GLY A 8 18.28 -3.02 6.43
N ILE A 9 17.31 -2.10 6.44
CA ILE A 9 15.98 -2.36 5.88
C ILE A 9 16.10 -2.62 4.37
N PRO A 10 15.45 -3.68 3.83
CA PRO A 10 15.52 -4.00 2.41
C PRO A 10 15.09 -2.85 1.49
N SER A 11 15.79 -2.68 0.36
CA SER A 11 15.57 -1.55 -0.58
C SER A 11 14.14 -1.46 -1.12
N TYR A 12 13.46 -2.60 -1.31
CA TYR A 12 12.07 -2.61 -1.79
C TYR A 12 11.10 -1.99 -0.75
N VAL A 13 11.39 -2.16 0.55
CA VAL A 13 10.60 -1.58 1.64
C VAL A 13 10.84 -0.06 1.70
N LEU A 14 12.09 0.37 1.53
CA LEU A 14 12.45 1.80 1.46
C LEU A 14 11.74 2.51 0.30
N HIS A 15 11.74 1.92 -0.90
CA HIS A 15 11.04 2.49 -2.05
C HIS A 15 9.52 2.52 -1.88
N ARG A 16 8.94 1.50 -1.25
CA ARG A 16 7.51 1.53 -0.90
C ARG A 16 7.23 2.68 0.08
N ALA A 17 8.05 2.83 1.11
CA ALA A 17 7.91 3.88 2.10
C ALA A 17 8.05 5.29 1.50
N GLU A 18 8.99 5.49 0.57
CA GLU A 18 9.13 6.74 -0.21
C GLU A 18 7.86 7.10 -0.98
N ARG A 19 7.27 6.13 -1.68
CA ARG A 19 6.03 6.34 -2.44
C ARG A 19 4.84 6.67 -1.54
N VAL A 20 4.77 6.05 -0.36
CA VAL A 20 3.73 6.35 0.63
C VAL A 20 3.94 7.76 1.19
N LEU A 21 5.18 8.14 1.51
CA LEU A 21 5.52 9.46 2.02
C LEU A 21 5.18 10.57 1.01
N ASP A 22 5.55 10.42 -0.26
CA ASP A 22 5.23 11.38 -1.33
C ASP A 22 3.71 11.58 -1.51
N ARG A 23 2.92 10.51 -1.35
CA ARG A 23 1.46 10.59 -1.40
C ARG A 23 0.89 11.37 -0.20
N LEU A 24 1.40 11.11 1.00
CA LEU A 24 0.96 11.78 2.23
C LEU A 24 1.33 13.27 2.20
N GLU A 25 2.54 13.63 1.77
CA GLU A 25 2.95 15.03 1.65
C GLU A 25 2.08 15.83 0.67
N LYS A 26 1.65 15.21 -0.44
CA LYS A 26 0.73 15.84 -1.40
C LYS A 26 -0.67 16.05 -0.82
N GLN A 27 -1.16 15.11 -0.01
CA GLN A 27 -2.44 15.26 0.68
C GLN A 27 -2.37 16.36 1.74
N THR A 28 -1.32 16.39 2.57
CA THR A 28 -1.13 17.42 3.60
C THR A 28 -0.93 18.82 3.01
N LYS A 29 -0.19 18.96 1.90
CA LYS A 29 -0.05 20.25 1.19
C LYS A 29 -1.36 20.78 0.62
N SER A 30 -2.32 19.90 0.35
CA SER A 30 -3.65 20.29 -0.16
C SER A 30 -4.56 20.79 0.95
N GLU A 31 -4.40 20.29 2.18
CA GLU A 31 -5.16 20.70 3.37
C GLU A 31 -4.59 21.94 4.07
N ALA A 32 -3.28 22.20 3.96
CA ALA A 32 -2.62 23.34 4.59
C ALA A 32 -3.05 24.74 4.07
N LYS A 33 -3.90 24.81 3.03
CA LYS A 33 -4.57 26.06 2.62
C LYS A 33 -5.85 26.36 3.41
N ALA A 34 -6.28 25.48 4.31
CA ALA A 34 -7.47 25.65 5.13
C ALA A 34 -7.10 25.68 6.63
N ASN A 35 -6.89 26.91 7.13
CA ASN A 35 -7.05 27.38 8.51
C ASN A 35 -6.17 26.76 9.65
N PRO A 36 -5.41 27.56 10.43
CA PRO A 36 -4.49 27.05 11.45
C PRO A 36 -5.12 26.81 12.84
N GLU A 37 -6.43 26.90 13.01
CA GLU A 37 -7.10 27.07 14.31
C GLU A 37 -7.91 25.83 14.75
N ASN A 38 -7.34 24.62 14.73
CA ASN A 38 -7.96 23.52 15.47
C ASN A 38 -6.92 22.55 16.04
N ASN A 39 -6.54 22.81 17.30
CA ASN A 39 -5.77 21.94 18.18
C ASN A 39 -6.59 20.71 18.65
N ASN A 40 -7.14 19.97 17.69
CA ASN A 40 -7.55 18.59 17.89
C ASN A 40 -6.93 17.83 16.73
N SER A 41 -5.76 17.25 16.99
CA SER A 41 -5.08 16.36 16.05
C SER A 41 -6.12 15.42 15.42
N PRO A 42 -6.41 15.53 14.12
CA PRO A 42 -7.21 14.52 13.47
C PRO A 42 -6.36 13.25 13.54
N GLN A 43 -6.74 12.33 14.42
CA GLN A 43 -6.16 11.00 14.46
C GLN A 43 -6.46 10.38 13.09
N LEU A 44 -5.45 10.43 12.22
CA LEU A 44 -5.48 9.82 10.91
C LEU A 44 -5.67 8.32 11.13
N ASN A 45 -6.86 7.84 10.81
CA ASN A 45 -7.11 6.42 10.64
C ASN A 45 -6.36 5.97 9.38
N PHE A 46 -5.07 5.64 9.53
CA PHE A 46 -4.16 5.28 8.44
C PHE A 46 -4.53 3.97 7.72
N PHE A 47 -5.49 3.21 8.25
CA PHE A 47 -5.83 1.87 7.74
C PHE A 47 -7.24 1.74 7.15
N SER A 48 -8.17 2.65 7.40
CA SER A 48 -9.55 2.57 6.90
C SER A 48 -9.74 3.39 5.62
N LEU A 49 -8.98 3.04 4.59
CA LEU A 49 -9.44 3.20 3.20
C LEU A 49 -10.08 1.86 2.83
N ASP A 50 -11.32 1.64 3.28
CA ASP A 50 -12.05 0.38 3.17
C ASP A 50 -12.18 -0.05 1.70
N ARG A 51 -11.21 -0.85 1.26
CA ARG A 51 -11.19 -1.52 -0.05
C ARG A 51 -11.36 -3.01 0.25
N PRO A 52 -12.59 -3.50 0.48
CA PRO A 52 -12.85 -4.90 0.81
C PRO A 52 -12.21 -5.86 -0.21
N GLU A 53 -12.18 -5.46 -1.48
CA GLU A 53 -11.54 -6.19 -2.58
C GLU A 53 -10.02 -6.42 -2.37
N LEU A 54 -9.33 -5.53 -1.66
CA LEU A 54 -7.91 -5.67 -1.34
C LEU A 54 -7.67 -6.63 -0.17
N GLU A 55 -8.60 -6.67 0.79
CA GLU A 55 -8.56 -7.62 1.90
C GLU A 55 -8.80 -9.05 1.39
N ASP A 56 -9.76 -9.20 0.48
CA ASP A 56 -10.04 -10.46 -0.20
C ASP A 56 -8.81 -10.94 -1.00
N LEU A 57 -8.17 -10.04 -1.74
CA LEU A 57 -6.95 -10.35 -2.49
C LEU A 57 -5.77 -10.71 -1.58
N ALA A 58 -5.64 -10.04 -0.43
CA ALA A 58 -4.60 -10.36 0.55
C ALA A 58 -4.81 -11.76 1.13
N SER A 59 -6.04 -12.11 1.50
CA SER A 59 -6.39 -13.46 1.97
C SER A 59 -6.11 -14.53 0.90
N GLU A 60 -6.43 -14.25 -0.37
CA GLU A 60 -6.17 -15.16 -1.49
C GLU A 60 -4.66 -15.40 -1.72
N LEU A 61 -3.83 -14.37 -1.51
CA LEU A 61 -2.36 -14.48 -1.57
C LEU A 61 -1.78 -15.29 -0.41
N GLU A 62 -2.33 -15.16 0.80
CA GLU A 62 -1.87 -15.92 1.98
C GLU A 62 -2.13 -17.42 1.86
N MET A 63 -3.19 -17.81 1.16
CA MET A 63 -3.53 -19.22 0.93
C MET A 63 -2.76 -19.84 -0.25
N LEU A 64 -2.01 -19.05 -1.01
CA LEU A 64 -1.34 -19.53 -2.22
C LEU A 64 -0.08 -20.33 -1.88
N ASN A 65 -0.05 -21.59 -2.30
CA ASN A 65 1.15 -22.42 -2.21
C ASN A 65 2.03 -22.24 -3.44
N LEU A 66 3.16 -21.54 -3.28
CA LEU A 66 4.10 -21.28 -4.38
C LEU A 66 4.86 -22.52 -4.84
N ASP A 67 5.05 -23.52 -3.96
CA ASP A 67 5.84 -24.72 -4.26
C ASP A 67 5.11 -25.67 -5.23
N GLU A 68 3.78 -25.54 -5.33
CA GLU A 68 2.92 -26.38 -6.19
C GLU A 68 2.46 -25.65 -7.46
N LEU A 69 2.75 -24.35 -7.57
CA LEU A 69 2.24 -23.50 -8.64
C LEU A 69 3.06 -23.68 -9.92
N LYS A 70 2.41 -24.03 -11.03
CA LYS A 70 3.10 -24.09 -12.32
C LYS A 70 3.33 -22.70 -12.89
N PRO A 71 4.39 -22.47 -13.68
CA PRO A 71 4.67 -21.16 -14.25
C PRO A 71 3.50 -20.56 -15.05
N ILE A 72 2.76 -21.38 -15.79
CA ILE A 72 1.60 -20.92 -16.55
C ILE A 72 0.43 -20.50 -15.64
N GLU A 73 0.21 -21.23 -14.56
CA GLU A 73 -0.84 -20.94 -13.56
C GLU A 73 -0.51 -19.65 -12.82
N ALA A 74 0.77 -19.45 -12.47
CA ALA A 74 1.25 -18.20 -11.87
C ALA A 74 0.97 -16.99 -12.77
N LEU A 75 1.26 -17.10 -14.07
CA LEU A 75 1.01 -16.02 -15.02
C LEU A 75 -0.49 -15.72 -15.17
N MET A 76 -1.33 -16.75 -15.22
CA MET A 76 -2.78 -16.58 -15.27
C MET A 76 -3.32 -15.94 -13.99
N LEU A 77 -2.86 -16.38 -12.82
CA LEU A 77 -3.25 -15.83 -11.52
C LEU A 77 -2.90 -14.34 -11.42
N LEU A 78 -1.68 -13.97 -11.84
CA LEU A 78 -1.23 -12.58 -11.88
C LEU A 78 -2.07 -11.71 -12.82
N SER A 79 -2.48 -12.24 -13.97
CA SER A 79 -3.40 -11.54 -14.89
C SER A 79 -4.74 -11.24 -14.22
N THR A 80 -5.32 -12.25 -13.56
CA THR A 80 -6.58 -12.12 -12.83
C THR A 80 -6.49 -11.08 -11.72
N PHE A 81 -5.42 -11.10 -10.91
CA PHE A 81 -5.21 -10.10 -9.85
C PHE A 81 -5.06 -8.69 -10.41
N LYS A 82 -4.36 -8.54 -11.54
CA LYS A 82 -4.24 -7.26 -12.22
C LYS A 82 -5.60 -6.74 -12.69
N GLU A 83 -6.47 -7.60 -13.20
CA GLU A 83 -7.84 -7.21 -13.58
C GLU A 83 -8.70 -6.83 -12.38
N LYS A 84 -8.65 -7.60 -11.29
CA LYS A 84 -9.34 -7.29 -10.02
C LYS A 84 -8.94 -5.90 -9.50
N LEU A 85 -7.66 -5.55 -9.59
CA LEU A 85 -7.13 -4.26 -9.15
C LEU A 85 -7.42 -3.09 -10.12
N ALA A 86 -7.67 -3.37 -11.40
CA ALA A 86 -7.86 -2.36 -12.44
C ALA A 86 -9.32 -1.94 -12.62
N LYS A 87 -10.29 -2.76 -12.19
CA LYS A 87 -11.70 -2.36 -12.16
C LYS A 87 -11.88 -1.24 -11.13
N LYS A 88 -12.22 -0.05 -11.63
CA LYS A 88 -12.59 1.14 -10.85
C LYS A 88 -14.08 1.19 -10.61
#